data_AF-A0A920HUJ6-F1
#
_entry.id   AF-A0A920HUJ6-F1
#
_cell.length_a   1.000
_cell.length_b   1.000
_cell.length_c   1.000
_cell.angle_alpha   90.00
_cell.angle_beta   90.00
_cell.angle_gamma   90.00
#
_symmetry.space_group_name_H-M   'P 1'
#
loop_
_entity.id
_entity.type
_entity.pdbx_description
1 polymer ?
#
loop_
_entity_poly.entity_id
_entity_poly.type
_entity_poly.pdbx_seq_one_letter_code
_entity_poly.pdbx_strand_id
1 'polypeptide(L)'
;MKYSSHIIIVLILIIFYYIFYYTSAHSFEKKSFFYQNIDKFWAHRVLTEDEFNNSSLVFNGVEIDLYFDSLNNHFLIKHDKMVNNQTLKDFLGSVDKSKMFYWFDLKNLSSKNYKNSYDRFLFLDSLFKLNDRIIIESKNINYLSNFKNFNISYWLKDYSFFSSILNIYKIKSNLIKFRPNAISCDYKSVDFLF
;
A
#
# COMPACT_ATOMS: atom_id res chain seq x y z
N MET A 1 -13.24 -48.45 22.18
CA MET A 1 -13.47 -47.02 22.50
C MET A 1 -12.33 -46.07 22.08
N LYS A 2 -11.34 -46.45 21.24
CA LYS A 2 -10.23 -45.56 20.84
C LYS A 2 -10.55 -44.57 19.70
N TYR A 3 -11.60 -44.80 18.91
CA TYR A 3 -11.96 -43.94 17.77
C TYR A 3 -12.70 -42.65 18.18
N SER A 4 -13.30 -42.62 19.37
CA SER A 4 -14.10 -41.48 19.84
C SER A 4 -13.26 -40.22 20.10
N SER A 5 -12.03 -40.38 20.59
CA SER A 5 -11.12 -39.27 20.88
C SER A 5 -10.58 -38.62 19.62
N HIS A 6 -10.34 -39.38 18.54
CA HIS A 6 -9.90 -38.82 17.26
C HIS A 6 -10.99 -37.98 16.59
N ILE A 7 -12.25 -38.41 16.66
CA ILE A 7 -13.39 -37.66 16.13
C ILE A 7 -13.57 -36.34 16.87
N ILE A 8 -13.44 -36.34 18.20
CA ILE A 8 -13.52 -35.12 19.01
C ILE A 8 -12.40 -34.14 18.65
N ILE A 9 -11.16 -34.62 18.46
CA ILE A 9 -10.03 -33.77 18.05
C ILE A 9 -10.29 -33.14 16.67
N VAL A 10 -10.79 -33.91 15.70
CA VAL A 10 -11.11 -33.38 14.36
C VAL A 10 -12.22 -32.32 14.43
N LEU A 11 -13.28 -32.56 15.21
CA LEU A 11 -14.35 -31.58 15.41
C LEU A 11 -13.84 -30.29 16.07
N ILE A 12 -12.96 -30.40 17.05
CA ILE A 12 -12.31 -29.24 17.68
C ILE A 12 -11.49 -28.47 16.65
N LEU A 13 -10.70 -29.14 15.81
CA LEU A 13 -9.92 -28.49 14.76
C LEU A 13 -10.82 -27.79 13.72
N ILE A 14 -11.95 -28.39 13.35
CA ILE A 14 -12.94 -27.77 12.44
C ILE A 14 -13.57 -26.54 13.09
N ILE A 15 -13.94 -26.60 14.37
CA ILE A 15 -14.51 -25.46 15.09
C ILE A 15 -13.47 -24.33 15.22
N PHE A 16 -12.23 -24.65 15.56
CA PHE A 16 -11.15 -23.65 15.60
C PHE A 16 -10.88 -23.05 14.22
N TYR A 17 -10.89 -23.86 13.16
CA TYR A 17 -10.77 -23.37 11.79
C TYR A 17 -11.95 -22.46 11.41
N TYR A 18 -13.17 -22.85 11.76
CA TYR A 18 -14.38 -22.07 11.52
C TYR A 18 -14.33 -20.74 12.28
N ILE A 19 -14.05 -20.75 13.57
CA ILE A 19 -13.88 -19.52 14.37
C ILE A 19 -12.75 -18.67 13.79
N PHE A 20 -11.61 -19.25 13.40
CA PHE A 20 -10.50 -18.51 12.78
C PHE A 20 -10.89 -17.88 11.44
N TYR A 21 -11.65 -18.58 10.61
CA TYR A 21 -12.12 -18.09 9.32
C TYR A 21 -13.15 -16.97 9.50
N TYR A 22 -14.12 -17.14 10.41
CA TYR A 22 -15.24 -16.22 10.59
C TYR A 22 -15.02 -15.09 11.62
N THR A 23 -13.95 -15.14 12.42
CA THR A 23 -13.51 -13.97 13.23
C THR A 23 -12.80 -12.91 12.38
N SER A 24 -13.01 -12.91 11.05
CA SER A 24 -12.61 -11.84 10.14
C SER A 24 -12.87 -10.47 10.77
N ALA A 25 -11.86 -9.61 10.65
CA ALA A 25 -11.79 -8.27 11.21
C ALA A 25 -12.97 -7.40 10.74
N HIS A 26 -14.13 -7.57 11.35
CA HIS A 26 -15.39 -6.91 11.02
C HIS A 26 -15.46 -5.46 11.52
N SER A 27 -14.32 -4.89 11.89
CA SER A 27 -14.22 -3.53 12.40
C SER A 27 -13.15 -2.74 11.64
N PHE A 28 -13.12 -2.85 10.32
CA PHE A 28 -12.65 -1.72 9.53
C PHE A 28 -13.79 -0.72 9.49
N GLU A 29 -13.78 0.24 10.42
CA GLU A 29 -14.56 1.46 10.21
C GLU A 29 -14.25 1.95 8.81
N LYS A 30 -15.28 1.99 7.95
CA LYS A 30 -15.23 2.64 6.65
C LYS A 30 -14.94 4.12 6.90
N LYS A 31 -13.67 4.49 7.05
CA LYS A 31 -13.25 5.86 6.82
C LYS A 31 -13.68 6.19 5.39
N SER A 32 -14.19 7.40 5.20
CA SER A 32 -14.54 7.92 3.88
C SER A 32 -13.38 7.60 2.93
N PHE A 33 -13.67 6.78 1.90
CA PHE A 33 -12.66 6.43 0.93
C PHE A 33 -12.07 7.70 0.35
N PHE A 34 -10.74 7.71 0.21
CA PHE A 34 -9.98 8.78 -0.42
C PHE A 34 -10.50 9.14 -1.82
N TYR A 35 -11.22 8.22 -2.49
CA TYR A 35 -11.78 8.41 -3.82
C TYR A 35 -13.16 7.72 -3.98
N GLN A 36 -14.09 8.32 -4.75
CA GLN A 36 -15.44 7.78 -4.98
C GLN A 36 -15.46 6.72 -6.10
N ASN A 37 -16.36 5.74 -6.02
CA ASN A 37 -16.36 4.49 -6.80
C ASN A 37 -16.42 4.58 -8.35
N ILE A 38 -16.56 5.75 -8.97
CA ILE A 38 -16.94 5.88 -10.39
C ILE A 38 -15.72 5.85 -11.34
N ASP A 39 -14.53 6.27 -10.91
CA ASP A 39 -13.30 6.28 -11.75
C ASP A 39 -12.14 5.54 -11.07
N LYS A 40 -12.23 4.22 -10.99
CA LYS A 40 -11.31 3.37 -10.20
C LYS A 40 -9.99 3.00 -10.86
N PHE A 41 -9.78 3.37 -12.11
CA PHE A 41 -8.59 2.94 -12.85
C PHE A 41 -7.55 4.05 -12.85
N TRP A 42 -6.37 3.74 -12.33
CA TRP A 42 -5.22 4.63 -12.34
C TRP A 42 -4.17 4.06 -13.29
N ALA A 43 -3.41 4.94 -13.96
CA ALA A 43 -2.31 4.51 -14.79
C ALA A 43 -1.21 3.92 -13.91
N HIS A 44 -0.82 2.68 -14.19
CA HIS A 44 0.20 1.96 -13.43
C HIS A 44 1.59 2.30 -13.97
N ARG A 45 2.55 2.56 -13.06
CA ARG A 45 3.97 2.81 -13.35
C ARG A 45 4.21 3.96 -14.33
N VAL A 46 3.76 5.14 -13.96
CA VAL A 46 4.12 6.37 -14.68
C VAL A 46 5.51 6.80 -14.22
N LEU A 47 6.50 6.72 -15.12
CA LEU A 47 7.91 6.96 -14.84
C LEU A 47 8.45 8.25 -15.45
N THR A 48 7.73 8.85 -16.40
CA THR A 48 8.16 10.03 -17.17
C THR A 48 7.03 11.05 -17.33
N GLU A 49 7.39 12.28 -17.70
CA GLU A 49 6.43 13.35 -17.98
C GLU A 49 5.52 13.02 -19.18
N ASP A 50 6.05 12.42 -20.24
CA ASP A 50 5.27 12.04 -21.41
C ASP A 50 4.22 10.96 -21.06
N GLU A 51 4.60 9.97 -20.26
CA GLU A 51 3.67 8.96 -19.74
C GLU A 51 2.58 9.60 -18.87
N PHE A 52 2.93 10.60 -18.06
CA PHE A 52 1.96 11.35 -17.26
C PHE A 52 0.99 12.13 -18.15
N ASN A 53 1.51 12.89 -19.11
CA ASN A 53 0.71 13.71 -20.01
C ASN A 53 -0.27 12.84 -20.82
N ASN A 54 0.16 11.68 -21.29
CA ASN A 54 -0.72 10.73 -21.96
C ASN A 54 -1.75 10.11 -21.01
N SER A 55 -1.32 9.72 -19.80
CA SER A 55 -2.20 9.07 -18.81
C SER A 55 -3.27 10.02 -18.27
N SER A 56 -2.93 11.29 -18.04
CA SER A 56 -3.83 12.30 -17.49
C SER A 56 -4.99 12.68 -18.41
N LEU A 57 -4.94 12.29 -19.69
CA LEU A 57 -6.05 12.44 -20.64
C LEU A 57 -7.20 11.45 -20.36
N VAL A 58 -6.90 10.32 -19.70
CA VAL A 58 -7.83 9.18 -19.53
C VAL A 58 -8.09 8.88 -18.06
N PHE A 59 -7.06 9.02 -17.23
CA PHE A 59 -7.08 8.65 -15.83
C PHE A 59 -7.02 9.89 -14.95
N ASN A 60 -7.68 9.81 -13.80
CA ASN A 60 -7.65 10.83 -12.74
C ASN A 60 -6.58 10.54 -11.67
N GLY A 61 -5.85 9.44 -11.81
CA GLY A 61 -4.79 9.07 -10.91
C GLY A 61 -3.71 8.24 -11.59
N VAL A 62 -2.51 8.30 -11.01
CA VAL A 62 -1.32 7.60 -11.48
C VAL A 62 -0.61 6.92 -10.31
N GLU A 63 -0.03 5.76 -10.57
CA GLU A 63 0.88 5.07 -9.66
C GLU A 63 2.33 5.28 -10.12
N ILE A 64 3.20 5.56 -9.17
CA ILE A 64 4.60 5.92 -9.39
C ILE A 64 5.48 5.18 -8.37
N ASP A 65 6.40 4.38 -8.89
CA ASP A 65 7.40 3.69 -8.10
C ASP A 65 8.49 4.66 -7.61
N LEU A 66 8.68 4.69 -6.29
CA LEU A 66 9.65 5.54 -5.63
C LEU A 66 10.72 4.75 -4.88
N TYR A 67 11.94 5.28 -4.96
CA TYR A 67 13.03 4.91 -4.07
C TYR A 67 13.54 6.14 -3.37
N PHE A 68 13.63 6.07 -2.04
CA PHE A 68 14.28 7.11 -1.27
C PHE A 68 15.80 6.94 -1.31
N ASP A 69 16.48 7.93 -1.86
CA ASP A 69 17.93 8.03 -1.85
C ASP A 69 18.36 8.79 -0.60
N SER A 70 18.92 8.05 0.37
CA SER A 70 19.31 8.57 1.67
C SER A 70 20.61 9.38 1.65
N LEU A 71 21.41 9.26 0.60
CA LEU A 71 22.65 10.05 0.45
C LEU A 71 22.32 11.47 0.04
N ASN A 72 21.39 11.62 -0.91
CA ASN A 72 21.01 12.92 -1.48
C ASN A 72 19.69 13.48 -0.93
N ASN A 73 19.02 12.74 -0.02
CA ASN A 73 17.80 13.15 0.68
C ASN A 73 16.63 13.53 -0.25
N HIS A 74 16.35 12.65 -1.22
CA HIS A 74 15.29 12.86 -2.22
C HIS A 74 14.70 11.53 -2.70
N PHE A 75 13.55 11.61 -3.37
CA PHE A 75 12.93 10.46 -4.01
C PHE A 75 13.31 10.42 -5.49
N LEU A 76 13.71 9.24 -5.95
CA LEU A 76 13.94 8.91 -7.35
C LEU A 76 12.74 8.13 -7.88
N ILE A 77 12.28 8.48 -9.08
CA ILE A 77 11.26 7.74 -9.81
C ILE A 77 11.96 6.64 -10.60
N LYS A 78 11.74 5.38 -10.22
CA LYS A 78 12.33 4.24 -10.93
C LYS A 78 11.65 2.92 -10.62
N HIS A 79 11.65 2.03 -11.61
CA HIS A 79 11.29 0.63 -11.47
C HIS A 79 12.53 -0.26 -11.73
N ASP A 80 12.83 -1.21 -10.83
CA ASP A 80 13.93 -2.19 -10.94
C ASP A 80 15.30 -1.59 -11.33
N LYS A 81 15.86 -2.05 -12.48
CA LYS A 81 17.21 -1.74 -12.98
C LYS A 81 17.25 -0.47 -13.84
N MET A 82 16.11 0.20 -14.06
CA MET A 82 16.12 1.44 -14.84
C MET A 82 16.87 2.52 -14.08
N VAL A 83 17.89 3.06 -14.74
CA VAL A 83 18.57 4.27 -14.30
C VAL A 83 17.81 5.45 -14.92
N ASN A 84 16.75 5.87 -14.23
CA ASN A 84 16.18 7.19 -14.43
C ASN A 84 16.61 8.05 -13.22
N ASN A 85 17.31 9.15 -13.49
CA ASN A 85 17.76 10.09 -12.45
C ASN A 85 16.69 11.14 -12.13
N GLN A 86 15.48 11.01 -12.69
CA GLN A 86 14.37 11.91 -12.42
C GLN A 86 13.98 11.85 -10.95
N THR A 87 14.01 13.01 -10.31
CA THR A 87 13.53 13.14 -8.93
C THR A 87 12.03 13.36 -8.92
N LEU A 88 11.36 12.92 -7.86
CA LEU A 88 9.93 13.20 -7.68
C LEU A 88 9.65 14.71 -7.64
N LYS A 89 10.57 15.51 -7.11
CA LYS A 89 10.41 16.96 -7.04
C LYS A 89 10.35 17.56 -8.44
N ASP A 90 11.27 17.16 -9.32
CA ASP A 90 11.36 17.70 -10.67
C ASP A 90 10.18 17.24 -11.53
N PHE A 91 9.81 15.96 -11.41
CA PHE A 91 8.61 15.41 -12.04
C PHE A 91 7.35 16.15 -11.62
N LEU A 92 7.12 16.30 -10.31
CA LEU A 92 6.00 17.11 -9.83
C LEU A 92 6.16 18.56 -10.32
N GLY A 93 7.37 19.11 -10.39
CA GLY A 93 7.61 20.44 -10.92
C GLY A 93 7.16 20.65 -12.38
N SER A 94 7.23 19.61 -13.21
CA SER A 94 6.97 19.73 -14.65
C SER A 94 5.54 19.40 -15.08
N VAL A 95 4.80 18.59 -14.33
CA VAL A 95 3.45 18.15 -14.71
C VAL A 95 2.31 19.07 -14.21
N ASP A 96 1.20 19.14 -14.96
CA ASP A 96 -0.04 19.79 -14.48
C ASP A 96 -0.70 18.95 -13.38
N LYS A 97 -0.90 19.58 -12.22
CA LYS A 97 -1.36 18.94 -10.98
C LYS A 97 -2.84 19.11 -10.74
N SER A 98 -3.51 20.00 -11.47
CA SER A 98 -4.75 20.63 -11.00
C SER A 98 -5.89 19.65 -10.69
N LYS A 99 -5.81 18.40 -11.19
CA LYS A 99 -6.87 17.37 -11.03
C LYS A 99 -6.37 15.94 -10.79
N MET A 100 -5.09 15.75 -10.47
CA MET A 100 -4.48 14.41 -10.46
C MET A 100 -4.22 13.87 -9.05
N PHE A 101 -4.54 12.59 -8.85
CA PHE A 101 -4.22 11.80 -7.67
C PHE A 101 -2.93 10.99 -7.89
N TYR A 102 -2.15 10.79 -6.82
CA TYR A 102 -0.90 10.04 -6.89
C TYR A 102 -0.88 8.88 -5.90
N TRP A 103 -0.54 7.70 -6.40
CA TRP A 103 -0.17 6.56 -5.60
C TRP A 103 1.34 6.42 -5.67
N PHE A 104 2.01 6.65 -4.55
CA PHE A 104 3.46 6.53 -4.45
C PHE A 104 3.83 5.19 -3.83
N ASP A 105 4.34 4.24 -4.62
CA ASP A 105 4.87 2.97 -4.10
C ASP A 105 6.33 3.12 -3.65
N LEU A 106 6.52 3.28 -2.34
CA LEU A 106 7.82 3.42 -1.72
C LEU A 106 8.48 2.04 -1.48
N LYS A 107 9.23 1.59 -2.48
CA LYS A 107 9.80 0.23 -2.56
C LYS A 107 10.85 -0.09 -1.49
N ASN A 108 11.64 0.91 -1.08
CA ASN A 108 12.80 0.74 -0.21
C ASN A 108 12.64 1.32 1.21
N LEU A 109 11.40 1.47 1.70
CA LEU A 109 11.14 1.93 3.07
C LEU A 109 11.70 0.95 4.11
N SER A 110 12.45 1.49 5.07
CA SER A 110 13.14 0.73 6.11
C SER A 110 13.35 1.54 7.39
N SER A 111 13.86 0.90 8.44
CA SER A 111 14.25 1.58 9.69
C SER A 111 15.28 2.67 9.48
N LYS A 112 16.11 2.54 8.44
CA LYS A 112 17.22 3.47 8.18
C LYS A 112 16.76 4.78 7.57
N ASN A 113 15.65 4.79 6.83
CA ASN A 113 15.26 5.94 6.01
C ASN A 113 13.86 6.48 6.29
N TYR A 114 13.02 5.82 7.10
CA TYR A 114 11.61 6.24 7.25
C TYR A 114 11.42 7.68 7.73
N LYS A 115 12.26 8.16 8.67
CA LYS A 115 12.18 9.54 9.16
C LYS A 115 12.45 10.55 8.05
N ASN A 116 13.60 10.40 7.37
CA ASN A 116 13.97 11.29 6.29
C ASN A 116 13.00 11.20 5.10
N SER A 117 12.46 10.02 4.82
CA SER A 117 11.40 9.84 3.80
C SER A 117 10.13 10.60 4.18
N TYR A 118 9.71 10.52 5.44
CA TYR A 118 8.54 11.25 5.94
C TYR A 118 8.75 12.76 5.88
N ASP A 119 9.89 13.25 6.37
CA ASP A 119 10.24 14.68 6.32
C ASP A 119 10.31 15.18 4.87
N ARG A 120 10.80 14.34 3.95
CA ARG A 120 10.82 14.67 2.52
C ARG A 120 9.42 14.75 1.92
N PHE A 121 8.49 13.89 2.31
CA PHE A 121 7.09 14.02 1.89
C PHE A 121 6.43 15.28 2.45
N LEU A 122 6.67 15.63 3.72
CA LEU A 122 6.19 16.90 4.30
C LEU A 122 6.72 18.10 3.53
N PHE A 123 7.99 18.07 3.14
CA PHE A 123 8.59 19.09 2.28
C PHE A 123 7.88 19.18 0.92
N LEU A 124 7.70 18.04 0.23
CA LEU A 124 7.02 18.03 -1.07
C LEU A 124 5.55 18.48 -0.97
N ASP A 125 4.86 18.10 0.10
CA ASP A 125 3.51 18.56 0.39
C ASP A 125 3.45 20.08 0.60
N SER A 126 4.41 20.65 1.32
CA SER A 126 4.46 22.11 1.52
C SER A 126 4.59 22.87 0.19
N LEU A 127 5.35 22.31 -0.76
CA LEU A 127 5.58 22.88 -2.09
C LEU A 127 4.41 22.66 -3.06
N PHE A 128 3.78 21.49 -3.00
CA PHE A 128 2.88 21.03 -4.07
C PHE A 128 1.44 20.74 -3.62
N LYS A 129 1.12 20.88 -2.33
CA LYS A 129 -0.20 20.65 -1.72
C LYS A 129 -0.75 19.27 -2.11
N LEU A 130 -0.10 18.24 -1.57
CA LEU A 130 -0.27 16.83 -1.93
C LEU A 130 -1.15 16.05 -0.95
N ASN A 131 -1.24 16.43 0.32
CA ASN A 131 -1.81 15.59 1.39
C ASN A 131 -3.18 14.97 1.05
N ASP A 132 -4.07 15.75 0.42
CA ASP A 132 -5.43 15.35 0.07
C ASP A 132 -5.52 14.63 -1.28
N ARG A 133 -4.38 14.47 -1.96
CA ARG A 133 -4.27 13.92 -3.31
C ARG A 133 -3.24 12.80 -3.46
N ILE A 134 -2.70 12.30 -2.35
CA ILE A 134 -1.76 11.18 -2.39
C ILE A 134 -2.12 10.03 -1.45
N ILE A 135 -1.73 8.83 -1.87
CA ILE A 135 -1.59 7.65 -1.02
C ILE A 135 -0.15 7.13 -1.12
N ILE A 136 0.44 6.80 0.02
CA ILE A 136 1.81 6.29 0.11
C ILE A 136 1.75 4.81 0.44
N GLU A 137 2.31 3.98 -0.43
CA GLU A 137 2.35 2.54 -0.30
C GLU A 137 3.72 2.05 0.17
N SER A 138 3.71 1.01 1.00
CA SER A 138 4.89 0.18 1.21
C SER A 138 4.53 -1.19 1.78
N LYS A 139 5.41 -2.16 1.59
CA LYS A 139 5.36 -3.46 2.27
C LYS A 139 5.73 -3.40 3.76
N ASN A 140 6.34 -2.29 4.22
CA ASN A 140 6.89 -2.18 5.56
C ASN A 140 6.02 -1.33 6.49
N ILE A 141 4.88 -1.91 6.90
CA ILE A 141 3.85 -1.21 7.68
C ILE A 141 4.31 -0.65 9.03
N ASN A 142 5.31 -1.29 9.66
CA ASN A 142 5.91 -0.82 10.92
C ASN A 142 6.50 0.60 10.78
N TYR A 143 7.05 0.93 9.61
CA TYR A 143 7.60 2.25 9.35
C TYR A 143 6.60 3.15 8.63
N LEU A 144 5.81 2.60 7.71
CA LEU A 144 4.79 3.35 6.97
C LEU A 144 3.73 3.98 7.90
N SER A 145 3.37 3.31 9.00
CA SER A 145 2.44 3.85 10.00
C SER A 145 2.90 5.14 10.69
N ASN A 146 4.16 5.57 10.52
CA ASN A 146 4.64 6.86 11.00
C ASN A 146 4.22 8.04 10.10
N PHE A 147 3.67 7.78 8.91
CA PHE A 147 3.34 8.78 7.90
C PHE A 147 1.95 9.38 8.15
N LYS A 148 1.71 9.86 9.38
CA LYS A 148 0.38 10.19 9.92
C LYS A 148 -0.36 11.31 9.17
N ASN A 149 0.35 12.16 8.44
CA ASN A 149 -0.21 13.28 7.68
C ASN A 149 -0.69 12.87 6.27
N PHE A 150 -0.46 11.63 5.88
CA PHE A 150 -0.77 11.12 4.54
C PHE A 150 -1.65 9.89 4.63
N ASN A 151 -2.41 9.62 3.56
CA ASN A 151 -3.06 8.33 3.43
C ASN A 151 -2.00 7.26 3.12
N ILE A 152 -2.12 6.10 3.76
CA ILE A 152 -1.18 4.99 3.56
C ILE A 152 -1.88 3.73 3.02
N SER A 153 -1.20 3.04 2.11
CA SER A 153 -1.61 1.72 1.60
C SER A 153 -0.63 0.64 2.06
N TYR A 154 -1.13 -0.41 2.69
CA TYR A 154 -0.30 -1.56 3.03
C TYR A 154 -0.23 -2.54 1.87
N TRP A 155 0.95 -2.65 1.24
CA TRP A 155 1.18 -3.67 0.21
C TRP A 155 1.31 -5.06 0.83
N LEU A 156 0.41 -5.94 0.43
CA LEU A 156 0.36 -7.34 0.81
C LEU A 156 0.87 -8.16 -0.38
N LYS A 157 1.85 -9.02 -0.11
CA LYS A 157 2.40 -9.90 -1.14
C LYS A 157 1.30 -10.84 -1.64
N ASP A 158 1.34 -11.24 -2.91
CA ASP A 158 0.39 -12.20 -3.47
C ASP A 158 0.41 -13.52 -2.67
N TYR A 159 -0.77 -13.96 -2.26
CA TYR A 159 -0.96 -15.18 -1.47
C TYR A 159 -1.80 -16.17 -2.27
N SER A 160 -1.11 -17.20 -2.80
CA SER A 160 -1.78 -18.40 -3.28
C SER A 160 -2.29 -19.25 -2.11
N PHE A 161 -3.12 -20.25 -2.43
CA PHE A 161 -3.67 -21.23 -1.48
C PHE A 161 -2.62 -21.90 -0.56
N PHE A 162 -1.34 -21.90 -0.95
CA PHE A 162 -0.22 -22.45 -0.16
C PHE A 162 0.50 -21.43 0.73
N SER A 163 -0.07 -20.24 0.90
CA SER A 163 0.46 -19.25 1.82
C SER A 163 0.43 -19.77 3.26
N SER A 164 1.54 -19.57 3.99
CA SER A 164 1.64 -20.00 5.39
C SER A 164 0.58 -19.30 6.24
N ILE A 165 -0.18 -20.06 7.04
CA ILE A 165 -1.16 -19.54 8.02
C ILE A 165 -0.57 -18.44 8.92
N LEU A 166 0.73 -18.52 9.21
CA LEU A 166 1.48 -17.54 10.00
C LEU A 166 1.55 -16.18 9.30
N ASN A 167 1.64 -16.15 7.97
CA ASN A 167 1.65 -14.92 7.20
C ASN A 167 0.28 -14.23 7.24
N ILE A 168 -0.80 -15.00 7.09
CA ILE A 168 -2.17 -14.49 7.19
C ILE A 168 -2.40 -13.90 8.58
N TYR A 169 -2.01 -14.62 9.64
CA TYR A 169 -2.11 -14.13 11.01
C TYR A 169 -1.33 -12.83 11.21
N LYS A 170 -0.09 -12.77 10.71
CA LYS A 170 0.74 -11.56 10.79
C LYS A 170 0.09 -10.39 10.06
N ILE A 171 -0.52 -10.60 8.90
CA ILE A 171 -1.22 -9.56 8.16
C ILE A 171 -2.45 -9.08 8.92
N LYS A 172 -3.34 -10.00 9.35
CA LYS A 172 -4.51 -9.65 10.15
C LYS A 172 -4.10 -8.85 11.40
N SER A 173 -3.05 -9.29 12.09
CA SER A 173 -2.48 -8.57 13.24
C SER A 173 -1.98 -7.16 12.87
N ASN A 174 -1.23 -7.03 11.77
CA ASN A 174 -0.75 -5.75 11.27
C ASN A 174 -1.91 -4.81 10.88
N LEU A 175 -2.92 -5.34 10.20
CA LEU A 175 -4.11 -4.61 9.79
C LEU A 175 -4.88 -4.05 10.98
N ILE A 176 -5.08 -4.87 12.02
CA ILE A 176 -5.72 -4.45 13.28
C ILE A 176 -4.87 -3.42 14.02
N LYS A 177 -3.55 -3.64 14.08
CA LYS A 177 -2.60 -2.80 14.83
C LYS A 177 -2.39 -1.43 14.20
N PHE A 178 -2.17 -1.39 12.89
CA PHE A 178 -1.72 -0.18 12.19
C PHE A 178 -2.85 0.57 11.47
N ARG A 179 -3.97 -0.11 11.18
CA ARG A 179 -5.17 0.49 10.57
C ARG A 179 -4.84 1.39 9.36
N PRO A 180 -4.19 0.87 8.31
CA PRO A 180 -3.88 1.67 7.12
C PRO A 180 -5.16 2.15 6.44
N ASN A 181 -5.06 3.23 5.65
CA ASN A 181 -6.20 3.78 4.91
C ASN A 181 -6.65 2.86 3.78
N ALA A 182 -5.73 2.10 3.19
CA ALA A 182 -5.99 1.12 2.15
C ALA A 182 -5.07 -0.11 2.27
N ILE A 183 -5.38 -1.12 1.48
CA ILE A 183 -4.53 -2.27 1.22
C ILE A 183 -4.31 -2.38 -0.29
N SER A 184 -3.16 -2.91 -0.69
CA SER A 184 -2.83 -3.23 -2.07
C SER A 184 -2.42 -4.70 -2.14
N CYS A 185 -3.11 -5.46 -2.98
CA CYS A 185 -2.88 -6.88 -3.17
C CYS A 185 -3.45 -7.33 -4.51
N ASP A 186 -3.05 -8.52 -4.96
CA ASP A 186 -3.73 -9.17 -6.08
C ASP A 186 -5.21 -9.40 -5.73
N TYR A 187 -6.11 -9.20 -6.68
CA TYR A 187 -7.55 -9.38 -6.48
C TYR A 187 -7.89 -10.77 -5.90
N LYS A 188 -7.16 -11.81 -6.31
CA LYS A 188 -7.35 -13.19 -5.81
C LYS A 188 -6.99 -13.34 -4.33
N SER A 189 -6.17 -12.43 -3.80
CA SER A 189 -5.77 -12.44 -2.38
C SER A 189 -6.83 -11.81 -1.48
N VAL A 190 -7.82 -11.07 -2.02
CA VAL A 190 -8.84 -10.36 -1.23
C VAL A 190 -9.71 -11.33 -0.43
N ASP A 191 -10.17 -12.42 -1.05
CA ASP A 191 -11.02 -13.43 -0.42
C ASP A 191 -10.32 -14.21 0.72
N PHE A 192 -8.98 -14.17 0.77
CA PHE A 192 -8.21 -14.77 1.87
C PHE A 192 -8.07 -13.85 3.07
N LEU A 193 -8.30 -12.55 2.88
CA LEU A 193 -8.10 -11.53 3.90
C LEU A 193 -9.39 -11.20 4.67
N PHE A 194 -10.55 -11.34 4.01
CA PHE A 194 -11.88 -10.99 4.54
C PHE A 194 -12.81 -12.20 4.51
#